data_AF-A0AAE3LUT1-F1
#
_entry.id   AF-A0AAE3LUT1-F1
#
_cell.length_a   1.000
_cell.length_b   1.000
_cell.length_c   1.000
_cell.angle_alpha   90.00
_cell.angle_beta   90.00
_cell.angle_gamma   90.00
#
_symmetry.space_group_name_H-M   'P 1'
#
loop_
_entity.id
_entity.type
_entity.pdbx_description
1 polymer ?
#
loop_
_entity_poly.entity_id
_entity_poly.type
_entity_poly.pdbx_seq_one_letter_code
_entity_poly.pdbx_strand_id
1 'polypeptide(L)'
;MTKAKGPPIMSLVKDQQADPFQFLGGSIVGAWNDTLLNQTMMSVWARNSPPETQNKHFDATLAAMAGMEPKDELEAMMNAQLVAAHNATMEFYRRASQTDQSFEGTCAALNQATKLSRNFARLVEVRDKHRGKGQQKVTVEHVHVHAGGQAVVGVVEHAGGGGQNKLEEQPHAQHVTYAFEPAVWCEDAGRNALPIPSDGEWSMPNAWREITGGTEEEF
;
A
#
# COMPACT_ATOMS: atom_id res chain seq x y z
N MET A 1 8.91 -17.26 46.27
CA MET A 1 8.83 -16.75 44.88
C MET A 1 7.83 -15.59 44.87
N THR A 2 8.31 -14.36 45.03
CA THR A 2 7.49 -13.15 45.05
C THR A 2 7.29 -12.66 43.62
N LYS A 3 6.03 -12.62 43.17
CA LYS A 3 5.63 -12.04 41.89
C LYS A 3 5.83 -10.53 42.01
N ALA A 4 6.90 -9.99 41.42
CA ALA A 4 7.08 -8.55 41.32
C ALA A 4 5.93 -7.99 40.47
N LYS A 5 5.01 -7.29 41.12
CA LYS A 5 3.91 -6.57 40.47
C LYS A 5 4.58 -5.39 39.73
N GLY A 6 4.67 -5.48 38.40
CA GLY A 6 5.22 -4.40 37.58
C GLY A 6 4.55 -3.07 37.92
N PRO A 7 5.25 -1.93 37.75
CA PRO A 7 4.73 -0.64 38.16
C PRO A 7 3.37 -0.37 37.48
N PRO A 8 2.38 0.19 38.21
CA PRO A 8 1.07 0.45 37.65
C PRO A 8 1.19 1.45 36.49
N ILE A 9 0.44 1.23 35.40
CA ILE A 9 0.42 2.05 34.18
C ILE A 9 0.31 3.55 34.50
N MET A 10 -0.42 3.90 35.58
CA MET A 10 -0.62 5.26 36.07
C MET A 10 0.63 5.97 36.62
N SER A 11 1.71 5.23 36.92
CA SER A 11 2.99 5.81 37.37
C SER A 11 3.87 6.33 36.23
N LEU A 12 3.63 5.87 34.98
CA LEU A 12 4.34 6.34 33.78
C LEU A 12 3.84 7.71 33.28
N VAL A 13 2.67 8.16 33.74
CA VAL A 13 2.06 9.44 33.36
C VAL A 13 2.58 10.60 34.22
N LYS A 14 3.32 10.31 35.31
CA LYS A 14 3.66 11.32 36.33
C LYS A 14 4.90 12.15 36.03
N ASP A 15 5.75 11.75 35.09
CA ASP A 15 6.87 12.58 34.62
C ASP A 15 6.43 13.40 33.41
N GLN A 16 5.60 14.42 33.65
CA GLN A 16 5.26 15.47 32.68
C GLN A 16 6.43 16.47 32.50
N GLN A 17 7.65 15.98 32.32
CA GLN A 17 8.69 16.79 31.69
C GLN A 17 8.40 16.76 30.19
N ALA A 18 8.50 17.90 29.50
CA ALA A 18 8.39 17.93 28.04
C ALA A 18 9.39 16.91 27.46
N ASP A 19 8.87 15.82 26.91
CA ASP A 19 9.71 14.75 26.41
C ASP A 19 10.41 15.23 25.14
N PRO A 20 11.76 15.26 25.10
CA PRO A 20 12.49 15.67 23.91
C PRO A 20 12.15 14.81 22.69
N PHE A 21 11.57 13.61 22.86
CA PHE A 21 11.23 12.70 21.76
C PHE A 21 9.75 12.70 21.38
N GLN A 22 8.94 13.61 21.93
CA GLN A 22 7.53 13.74 21.56
C GLN A 22 7.34 13.95 20.05
N PHE A 23 8.24 14.69 19.40
CA PHE A 23 8.17 14.93 17.95
C PHE A 23 8.46 13.67 17.11
N LEU A 24 9.07 12.63 17.70
CA LEU A 24 9.38 11.37 17.02
C LEU A 24 8.32 10.32 17.20
N GLY A 25 7.69 10.31 18.38
CA GLY A 25 6.73 9.27 18.75
C GLY A 25 5.28 9.74 18.86
N GLY A 26 5.02 11.04 18.84
CA GLY A 26 3.66 11.58 18.93
C GLY A 26 3.02 11.44 20.32
N SER A 27 3.63 10.69 21.25
CA SER A 27 3.12 10.55 22.62
C SER A 27 3.62 11.65 23.54
N ILE A 28 2.79 12.02 24.52
CA ILE A 28 3.22 12.82 25.68
C ILE A 28 4.02 11.99 26.69
N VAL A 29 4.04 10.66 26.57
CA VAL A 29 4.72 9.74 27.50
C VAL A 29 6.10 9.40 26.97
N GLY A 30 7.15 9.97 27.56
CA GLY A 30 8.53 9.77 27.08
C GLY A 30 8.98 8.31 27.04
N ALA A 31 8.62 7.51 28.05
CA ALA A 31 8.96 6.07 28.07
C ALA A 31 8.37 5.29 26.88
N TRP A 32 7.24 5.75 26.33
CA TRP A 32 6.66 5.17 25.12
C TRP A 32 7.49 5.55 23.89
N ASN A 33 7.86 6.83 23.77
CA ASN A 33 8.64 7.35 22.64
C ASN A 33 10.03 6.68 22.59
N ASP A 34 10.68 6.53 23.76
CA ASP A 34 11.95 5.81 23.91
C ASP A 34 11.85 4.35 23.46
N THR A 35 10.78 3.67 23.89
CA THR A 35 10.56 2.26 23.55
C THR A 35 10.36 2.08 22.06
N LEU A 36 9.52 2.91 21.43
CA LEU A 36 9.27 2.84 19.99
C LEU A 36 10.53 3.13 19.18
N LEU A 37 11.28 4.18 19.56
CA LEU A 37 12.50 4.55 18.88
C LEU A 37 13.53 3.42 18.94
N ASN A 38 13.74 2.84 20.13
CA ASN A 38 14.65 1.71 20.30
C ASN A 38 14.22 0.50 19.46
N GLN A 39 12.93 0.15 19.47
CA GLN A 39 12.40 -0.93 18.63
C GLN A 39 12.66 -0.69 17.14
N THR A 40 12.46 0.55 16.68
CA THR A 40 12.69 0.92 15.28
C THR A 40 14.18 0.83 14.92
N MET A 41 15.06 1.38 15.75
CA MET A 41 16.51 1.30 15.57
C MET A 41 17.01 -0.16 15.54
N MET A 42 16.48 -1.00 16.42
CA MET A 42 16.85 -2.43 16.48
C MET A 42 16.34 -3.25 15.28
N SER A 43 15.37 -2.73 14.53
CA SER A 43 14.86 -3.40 13.32
C SER A 43 15.72 -3.17 12.08
N VAL A 44 16.55 -2.11 12.06
CA VAL A 44 17.40 -1.78 10.92
C VAL A 44 18.63 -2.69 10.88
N TRP A 45 18.93 -3.23 9.70
CA TRP A 45 20.08 -4.10 9.49
C TRP A 45 21.39 -3.30 9.50
N ALA A 46 21.88 -2.98 10.70
CA ALA A 46 23.17 -2.31 10.92
C ALA A 46 24.00 -2.92 12.07
N ARG A 47 23.49 -4.00 12.72
CA ARG A 47 24.06 -4.56 13.96
C ARG A 47 25.47 -5.16 13.78
N ASN A 48 25.80 -5.62 12.57
CA ASN A 48 27.11 -6.22 12.27
C ASN A 48 28.04 -5.26 11.52
N SER A 49 27.67 -3.99 11.40
CA SER A 49 28.47 -2.97 10.75
C SER A 49 29.43 -2.30 11.75
N PRO A 50 30.53 -1.68 11.28
CA PRO A 50 31.38 -0.86 12.15
C PRO A 50 30.57 0.24 12.86
N PRO A 51 30.98 0.70 14.06
CA PRO A 51 30.23 1.69 14.84
C PRO A 51 29.88 2.97 14.07
N GLU A 52 30.77 3.45 13.20
CA GLU A 52 30.52 4.64 12.38
C GLU A 52 29.34 4.43 11.41
N THR A 53 29.29 3.27 10.75
CA THR A 53 28.20 2.92 9.84
C THR A 53 26.90 2.71 10.62
N GLN A 54 26.99 2.08 11.80
CA GLN A 54 25.84 1.89 12.67
C GLN A 54 25.23 3.24 13.10
N ASN A 55 26.05 4.19 13.51
CA ASN A 55 25.60 5.54 13.86
C ASN A 55 24.91 6.24 12.68
N LYS A 56 25.46 6.15 11.46
CA LYS A 56 24.82 6.70 10.26
C LYS A 56 23.42 6.11 10.02
N HIS A 57 23.25 4.80 10.23
CA HIS A 57 21.93 4.17 10.11
C HIS A 57 20.96 4.64 11.20
N PHE A 58 21.44 4.84 12.42
CA PHE A 58 20.61 5.36 13.52
C PHE A 58 20.21 6.82 13.28
N ASP A 59 21.14 7.68 12.87
CA ASP A 59 20.87 9.07 12.53
C ASP A 59 19.86 9.17 11.37
N ALA A 60 20.02 8.34 10.34
CA ALA A 60 19.08 8.28 9.22
C ALA A 60 17.69 7.78 9.64
N THR A 61 17.62 6.80 10.55
CA THR A 61 16.35 6.28 11.10
C THR A 61 15.63 7.36 11.90
N LEU A 62 16.37 8.08 12.75
CA LEU A 62 15.87 9.18 13.56
C LEU A 62 15.34 10.31 12.66
N ALA A 63 16.13 10.72 11.66
CA ALA A 63 15.74 11.74 10.68
C ALA A 63 14.51 11.32 9.88
N ALA A 64 14.40 10.04 9.50
CA ALA A 64 13.23 9.53 8.79
C ALA A 64 11.97 9.57 9.67
N MET A 65 12.05 9.13 10.93
CA MET A 65 10.90 9.19 11.85
C MET A 65 10.49 10.64 12.12
N ALA A 66 11.45 11.54 12.35
CA ALA A 66 11.22 12.97 12.55
C ALA A 66 10.51 13.60 11.34
N GLY A 67 11.01 13.34 10.13
CA GLY A 67 10.48 13.89 8.89
C GLY A 67 9.08 13.36 8.51
N MET A 68 8.61 12.28 9.14
CA MET A 68 7.24 11.80 8.95
C MET A 68 6.21 12.53 9.83
N GLU A 69 6.67 13.30 10.83
CA GLU A 69 5.85 14.17 11.69
C GLU A 69 4.61 13.44 12.24
N PRO A 70 4.78 12.40 13.08
CA PRO A 70 3.64 11.68 13.64
C PRO A 70 2.76 12.61 14.49
N LYS A 71 1.45 12.56 14.25
CA LYS A 71 0.47 13.37 14.99
C LYS A 71 0.01 12.73 16.30
N ASP A 72 0.17 11.42 16.41
CA ASP A 72 -0.20 10.60 17.56
C ASP A 72 0.60 9.30 17.57
N GLU A 73 0.39 8.50 18.62
CA GLU A 73 1.06 7.21 18.83
C GLU A 73 0.81 6.21 17.70
N LEU A 74 -0.39 6.21 17.10
CA LEU A 74 -0.74 5.27 16.05
C LEU A 74 0.01 5.60 14.75
N GLU A 75 0.08 6.88 14.38
CA GLU A 75 0.90 7.33 13.26
C GLU A 75 2.38 7.01 13.48
N ALA A 76 2.89 7.20 14.69
CA ALA A 76 4.27 6.88 15.02
C ALA A 76 4.57 5.37 14.91
N MET A 77 3.65 4.50 15.34
CA MET A 77 3.77 3.05 15.11
C MET A 77 3.80 2.70 13.62
N MET A 78 2.93 3.32 12.82
CA MET A 78 2.94 3.11 11.36
C MET A 78 4.24 3.60 10.72
N ASN A 79 4.74 4.77 11.15
CA ASN A 79 6.00 5.34 10.67
C ASN A 79 7.20 4.43 11.01
N ALA A 80 7.26 3.91 12.23
CA ALA A 80 8.26 2.93 12.64
C ALA A 80 8.24 1.68 11.73
N GLN A 81 7.05 1.14 11.45
CA GLN A 81 6.90 0.01 10.54
C GLN A 81 7.28 0.34 9.09
N LEU A 82 6.97 1.55 8.60
CA LEU A 82 7.38 2.00 7.27
C LEU A 82 8.90 2.05 7.14
N VAL A 83 9.59 2.61 8.13
CA VAL A 83 11.07 2.67 8.16
C VAL A 83 11.66 1.25 8.22
N ALA A 84 11.14 0.40 9.10
CA ALA A 84 11.59 -0.99 9.23
C ALA A 84 11.38 -1.79 7.93
N ALA A 85 10.18 -1.70 7.33
CA ALA A 85 9.85 -2.40 6.10
C ALA A 85 10.72 -1.94 4.94
N HIS A 86 10.95 -0.63 4.79
CA HIS A 86 11.82 -0.10 3.76
C HIS A 86 13.26 -0.64 3.89
N ASN A 87 13.84 -0.56 5.08
CA ASN A 87 15.20 -1.06 5.32
C ASN A 87 15.32 -2.58 5.06
N ALA A 88 14.34 -3.35 5.52
CA ALA A 88 14.31 -4.80 5.26
C ALA A 88 14.18 -5.12 3.76
N THR A 89 13.35 -4.38 3.02
CA THR A 89 13.25 -4.50 1.56
C THR A 89 14.60 -4.24 0.88
N MET A 90 15.28 -3.15 1.25
CA MET A 90 16.58 -2.80 0.67
C MET A 90 17.65 -3.86 0.96
N GLU A 91 17.63 -4.45 2.15
CA GLU A 91 18.52 -5.56 2.50
C GLU A 91 18.22 -6.82 1.68
N PHE A 92 16.95 -7.15 1.43
CA PHE A 92 16.60 -8.28 0.56
C PHE A 92 17.01 -8.04 -0.90
N TYR A 93 16.88 -6.82 -1.43
CA TYR A 93 17.43 -6.49 -2.75
C TYR A 93 18.94 -6.67 -2.78
N ARG A 94 19.65 -6.16 -1.77
CA ARG A 94 21.12 -6.35 -1.66
C ARG A 94 21.50 -7.83 -1.62
N ARG A 95 20.75 -8.67 -0.91
CA ARG A 95 20.98 -10.13 -0.85
C ARG A 95 20.75 -10.84 -2.17
N ALA A 96 19.74 -10.41 -2.93
CA ALA A 96 19.45 -10.93 -4.26
C ALA A 96 20.55 -10.58 -5.27
N SER A 97 21.27 -9.47 -5.08
CA SER A 97 22.33 -9.01 -5.99
C SER A 97 23.73 -9.53 -5.65
N GLN A 98 23.89 -10.45 -4.69
CA GLN A 98 25.21 -11.03 -4.36
C GLN A 98 25.69 -11.99 -5.46
N THR A 99 26.96 -11.88 -5.84
CA THR A 99 27.56 -12.64 -6.96
C THR A 99 27.55 -14.15 -6.74
N ASP A 100 27.72 -14.62 -5.51
CA ASP A 100 27.76 -16.06 -5.16
C ASP A 100 26.43 -16.58 -4.59
N GLN A 101 25.33 -15.87 -4.84
CA GLN A 101 24.01 -16.28 -4.35
C GLN A 101 23.44 -17.44 -5.18
N SER A 102 22.87 -18.44 -4.51
CA SER A 102 22.14 -19.50 -5.21
C SER A 102 20.88 -18.93 -5.87
N PHE A 103 20.43 -19.55 -6.96
CA PHE A 103 19.17 -19.17 -7.61
C PHE A 103 17.99 -19.16 -6.63
N GLU A 104 17.92 -20.18 -5.76
CA GLU A 104 16.90 -20.27 -4.72
C GLU A 104 17.00 -19.11 -3.71
N GLY A 105 18.22 -18.76 -3.28
CA GLY A 105 18.47 -17.63 -2.38
C GLY A 105 18.04 -16.30 -2.98
N THR A 106 18.36 -16.07 -4.27
CA THR A 106 17.93 -14.89 -5.01
C THR A 106 16.41 -14.82 -5.13
N CYS A 107 15.76 -15.92 -5.54
CA CYS A 107 14.31 -15.99 -5.64
C CYS A 107 13.62 -15.74 -4.28
N ALA A 108 14.12 -16.35 -3.21
CA ALA A 108 13.59 -16.18 -1.86
C ALA A 108 13.71 -14.71 -1.40
N ALA A 109 14.86 -14.08 -1.61
CA ALA A 109 15.09 -12.68 -1.26
C ALA A 109 14.17 -11.73 -2.05
N LEU A 110 14.06 -11.90 -3.36
CA LEU A 110 13.16 -11.08 -4.20
C LEU A 110 11.69 -11.26 -3.83
N ASN A 111 11.28 -12.47 -3.46
CA ASN A 111 9.92 -12.73 -2.98
C ASN A 111 9.62 -11.98 -1.68
N GLN A 112 10.54 -11.95 -0.71
CA GLN A 112 10.35 -11.20 0.53
C GLN A 112 10.37 -9.69 0.28
N ALA A 113 11.29 -9.19 -0.54
CA ALA A 113 11.33 -7.78 -0.94
C ALA A 113 10.01 -7.34 -1.57
N THR A 114 9.45 -8.15 -2.48
CA THR A 114 8.18 -7.85 -3.14
C THR A 114 7.00 -7.80 -2.15
N LYS A 115 6.95 -8.73 -1.19
CA LYS A 115 5.91 -8.72 -0.14
C LYS A 115 5.99 -7.48 0.74
N LEU A 116 7.19 -7.12 1.19
CA LEU A 116 7.42 -5.94 2.00
C LEU A 116 7.13 -4.65 1.23
N SER A 117 7.50 -4.55 -0.05
CA SER A 117 7.16 -3.40 -0.90
C SER A 117 5.64 -3.22 -1.05
N ARG A 118 4.87 -4.30 -1.22
CA ARG A 118 3.40 -4.23 -1.23
C ARG A 118 2.84 -3.79 0.11
N ASN A 119 3.37 -4.33 1.21
CA ASN A 119 2.96 -3.92 2.56
C ASN A 119 3.30 -2.44 2.83
N PHE A 120 4.46 -1.97 2.37
CA PHE A 120 4.88 -0.57 2.49
C PHE A 120 3.89 0.36 1.79
N ALA A 121 3.51 0.08 0.53
CA ALA A 121 2.51 0.86 -0.18
C ALA A 121 1.17 0.88 0.58
N ARG A 122 0.75 -0.27 1.12
CA ARG A 122 -0.48 -0.36 1.92
C ARG A 122 -0.40 0.47 3.21
N LEU A 123 0.72 0.45 3.92
CA LEU A 123 0.92 1.26 5.13
C LEU A 123 0.87 2.76 4.81
N VAL A 124 1.44 3.20 3.68
CA VAL A 124 1.34 4.59 3.24
C VAL A 124 -0.12 4.99 3.00
N GLU A 125 -0.90 4.17 2.29
CA GLU A 125 -2.33 4.43 2.07
C GLU A 125 -3.12 4.52 3.38
N VAL A 126 -2.87 3.57 4.30
CA VAL A 126 -3.55 3.53 5.61
C VAL A 126 -3.20 4.79 6.41
N ARG A 127 -1.94 5.21 6.41
CA ARG A 127 -1.50 6.45 7.07
C ARG A 127 -2.12 7.69 6.45
N ASP A 128 -2.18 7.80 5.13
CA ASP A 128 -2.79 8.95 4.47
C ASP A 128 -4.31 9.03 4.74
N LYS A 129 -4.99 7.88 4.76
CA LYS A 129 -6.41 7.79 5.17
C LYS A 129 -6.61 8.17 6.63
N HIS A 130 -5.70 7.76 7.51
CA HIS A 130 -5.69 8.15 8.92
C HIS A 130 -5.63 9.69 9.08
N ARG A 131 -4.85 10.36 8.21
CA ARG A 131 -4.78 11.83 8.14
C ARG A 131 -5.99 12.49 7.48
N GLY A 132 -7.03 11.73 7.13
CA GLY A 132 -8.23 12.24 6.46
C GLY A 132 -8.04 12.55 4.97
N LYS A 133 -6.90 12.19 4.36
CA LYS A 133 -6.73 12.33 2.91
C LYS A 133 -7.57 11.29 2.18
N GLY A 134 -8.25 11.70 1.11
CA GLY A 134 -9.07 10.81 0.29
C GLY A 134 -10.46 10.50 0.85
N GLN A 135 -10.92 11.20 1.89
CA GLN A 135 -12.33 11.13 2.29
C GLN A 135 -13.17 11.99 1.33
N GLN A 136 -14.14 11.36 0.67
CA GLN A 136 -15.18 12.10 -0.05
C GLN A 136 -16.05 12.82 0.97
N LYS A 137 -15.97 14.15 1.00
CA LYS A 137 -16.83 14.98 1.86
C LYS A 137 -18.24 14.96 1.30
N VAL A 138 -19.10 14.14 1.88
CA VAL A 138 -20.55 14.12 1.58
C VAL A 138 -21.23 15.17 2.45
N THR A 139 -21.53 16.33 1.88
CA THR A 139 -22.43 17.30 2.50
C THR A 139 -23.86 16.93 2.12
N VAL A 140 -24.71 16.66 3.12
CA VAL A 140 -26.15 16.43 2.90
C VAL A 140 -26.87 17.76 3.03
N GLU A 141 -27.38 18.28 1.92
CA GLU A 141 -28.24 19.46 1.88
C GLU A 141 -29.61 19.08 1.29
N HIS A 142 -30.69 19.57 1.90
CA HIS A 142 -32.03 19.39 1.35
C HIS A 142 -32.26 20.40 0.22
N VAL A 143 -32.12 19.95 -1.02
CA VAL A 143 -32.36 20.79 -2.21
C VAL A 143 -33.83 20.67 -2.62
N HIS A 144 -34.54 21.80 -2.67
CA HIS A 144 -35.90 21.88 -3.20
C HIS A 144 -35.84 22.27 -4.69
N VAL A 145 -36.23 21.37 -5.58
CA VAL A 145 -36.32 21.66 -7.02
C VAL A 145 -37.74 22.13 -7.31
N HIS A 146 -37.88 23.41 -7.63
CA HIS A 146 -39.16 24.01 -7.99
C HIS A 146 -39.60 23.61 -9.42
N ALA A 147 -40.88 23.78 -9.72
CA ALA A 147 -41.43 23.49 -11.05
C ALA A 147 -40.67 24.28 -12.15
N GLY A 148 -40.05 23.56 -13.08
CA GLY A 148 -39.20 24.12 -14.14
C GLY A 148 -37.69 24.09 -13.86
N GLY A 149 -37.26 23.73 -12.64
CA GLY A 149 -35.85 23.52 -12.32
C GLY A 149 -35.36 22.13 -12.74
N GLN A 150 -34.15 22.05 -13.30
CA GLN A 150 -33.46 20.78 -13.58
C GLN A 150 -32.24 20.65 -12.67
N ALA A 151 -32.15 19.54 -11.95
CA ALA A 151 -30.97 19.19 -11.17
C ALA A 151 -30.14 18.17 -11.96
N VAL A 152 -28.83 18.39 -12.05
CA VAL A 152 -27.88 17.46 -12.66
C VAL A 152 -27.17 16.70 -11.56
N VAL A 153 -27.18 15.36 -11.63
CA VAL A 153 -26.46 14.49 -10.70
C VAL A 153 -25.33 13.80 -11.46
N GLY A 154 -24.09 14.06 -11.08
CA GLY A 154 -22.91 13.48 -11.72
C GLY A 154 -21.63 14.27 -11.44
N VAL A 155 -20.50 13.76 -11.94
CA VAL A 155 -19.21 14.47 -11.90
C VAL A 155 -19.31 15.67 -12.83
N VAL A 156 -19.28 16.88 -12.28
CA VAL A 156 -19.26 18.13 -13.06
C VAL A 156 -17.81 18.59 -13.15
N GLU A 157 -17.16 18.30 -14.27
CA GLU A 157 -15.87 18.92 -14.60
C GLU A 157 -16.12 20.30 -15.19
N HIS A 158 -15.75 21.36 -14.47
CA HIS A 158 -15.75 22.70 -15.05
C HIS A 158 -14.54 22.84 -15.99
N ALA A 159 -14.80 22.81 -17.31
CA ALA A 159 -13.85 23.33 -18.28
C ALA A 159 -13.58 24.80 -17.94
N GLY A 160 -12.31 25.11 -17.63
CA GLY A 160 -11.88 26.43 -17.16
C GLY A 160 -12.39 27.57 -18.05
N GLY A 161 -12.96 28.59 -17.40
CA GLY A 161 -13.49 29.77 -18.07
C GLY A 161 -12.43 30.58 -18.80
N GLY A 162 -12.49 30.56 -20.13
CA GLY A 162 -11.92 31.56 -21.02
C GLY A 162 -13.07 32.24 -21.77
N GLY A 163 -13.14 33.57 -21.70
CA GLY A 163 -14.24 34.39 -22.21
C GLY A 163 -14.61 34.11 -23.66
N GLN A 164 -15.91 33.99 -23.92
CA GLN A 164 -16.46 33.85 -25.26
C GLN A 164 -16.36 35.19 -26.00
N ASN A 165 -15.34 35.36 -26.82
CA ASN A 165 -15.44 36.26 -27.96
C ASN A 165 -16.24 35.53 -29.04
N LYS A 166 -17.40 36.09 -29.34
CA LYS A 166 -18.28 35.70 -30.45
C LYS A 166 -17.48 35.78 -31.75
N LEU A 167 -17.32 34.65 -32.44
CA LEU A 167 -16.92 34.59 -33.84
C LEU A 167 -18.03 33.86 -34.59
N GLU A 168 -18.70 34.65 -35.43
CA GLU A 168 -19.68 34.18 -36.42
C GLU A 168 -18.98 33.29 -37.46
N GLU A 169 -19.70 32.26 -37.89
CA GLU A 169 -19.43 31.38 -39.04
C GLU A 169 -18.15 30.54 -39.02
N GLN A 170 -18.26 29.24 -38.65
CA GLN A 170 -17.69 28.13 -39.43
C GLN A 170 -18.49 26.81 -39.23
N PRO A 171 -18.60 25.96 -40.27
CA PRO A 171 -19.46 24.78 -40.30
C PRO A 171 -18.80 23.52 -39.72
N HIS A 172 -19.61 22.69 -39.05
CA HIS A 172 -19.49 21.23 -38.87
C HIS A 172 -18.09 20.65 -38.62
N ALA A 173 -17.71 20.51 -37.35
CA ALA A 173 -16.78 19.47 -36.92
C ALA A 173 -17.48 18.61 -35.86
N GLN A 174 -17.83 17.38 -36.25
CA GLN A 174 -18.39 16.38 -35.35
C GLN A 174 -17.34 16.05 -34.28
N HIS A 175 -17.71 16.25 -33.01
CA HIS A 175 -16.91 15.77 -31.89
C HIS A 175 -16.89 14.24 -31.94
N VAL A 176 -15.69 13.67 -32.08
CA VAL A 176 -15.45 12.24 -32.13
C VAL A 176 -15.97 11.60 -30.83
N THR A 177 -17.15 10.98 -30.93
CA THR A 177 -17.61 10.01 -29.95
C THR A 177 -16.65 8.82 -29.95
N TYR A 178 -16.04 8.57 -28.79
CA TYR A 178 -15.56 7.28 -28.30
C TYR A 178 -15.31 6.20 -29.37
N ALA A 179 -14.04 5.92 -29.65
CA ALA A 179 -13.65 4.80 -30.50
C ALA A 179 -14.22 3.49 -29.92
N PHE A 180 -15.00 2.78 -30.73
CA PHE A 180 -15.36 1.39 -30.47
C PHE A 180 -14.06 0.58 -30.45
N GLU A 181 -13.63 0.11 -29.29
CA GLU A 181 -12.64 -0.97 -29.25
C GLU A 181 -13.24 -2.19 -29.97
N PRO A 182 -12.47 -2.93 -30.78
CA PRO A 182 -12.99 -4.11 -31.45
C PRO A 182 -13.45 -5.11 -30.39
N ALA A 183 -14.63 -5.71 -30.62
CA ALA A 183 -15.18 -6.74 -29.75
C ALA A 183 -14.14 -7.86 -29.57
N VAL A 184 -13.70 -8.06 -28.32
CA VAL A 184 -12.95 -9.26 -27.95
C VAL A 184 -13.80 -10.48 -28.28
N TRP A 185 -13.18 -11.47 -28.91
CA TRP A 185 -13.83 -12.71 -29.31
C TRP A 185 -14.41 -13.40 -28.07
N CYS A 186 -15.73 -13.64 -28.06
CA CYS A 186 -16.43 -14.36 -27.02
C CYS A 186 -17.03 -15.61 -27.66
N GLU A 187 -16.69 -16.80 -27.14
CA GLU A 187 -17.22 -18.07 -27.66
C GLU A 187 -18.73 -18.23 -27.47
N ASP A 188 -19.36 -17.47 -26.56
CA ASP A 188 -20.80 -17.55 -26.30
C ASP A 188 -21.51 -16.24 -26.61
N ALA A 189 -21.94 -16.10 -27.87
CA ALA A 189 -22.72 -14.97 -28.35
C ALA A 189 -24.16 -14.93 -27.81
N GLY A 190 -24.61 -15.99 -27.11
CA GLY A 190 -26.01 -16.18 -26.71
C GLY A 190 -26.43 -15.48 -25.42
N ARG A 191 -25.49 -14.95 -24.62
CA ARG A 191 -25.76 -14.41 -23.26
C ARG A 191 -26.63 -15.36 -22.42
N ASN A 192 -26.43 -16.66 -22.55
CA ASN A 192 -27.11 -17.61 -21.67
C ASN A 192 -26.59 -17.44 -20.24
N ALA A 193 -27.50 -17.52 -19.27
CA ALA A 193 -27.11 -17.46 -17.87
C ALA A 193 -26.16 -18.63 -17.56
N LEU A 194 -25.01 -18.31 -16.96
CA LEU A 194 -24.06 -19.34 -16.52
C LEU A 194 -24.75 -20.26 -15.50
N PRO A 195 -24.59 -21.58 -15.61
CA PRO A 195 -25.16 -22.50 -14.62
C PRO A 195 -24.59 -22.19 -13.23
N ILE A 196 -25.47 -22.21 -12.24
CA ILE A 196 -25.12 -22.04 -10.82
C ILE A 196 -24.20 -23.21 -10.44
N PRO A 197 -23.05 -22.99 -9.78
CA PRO A 197 -22.19 -24.07 -9.34
C PRO A 197 -22.98 -25.01 -8.43
N SER A 198 -23.06 -26.29 -8.79
CA SER A 198 -23.50 -27.36 -7.89
C SER A 198 -22.30 -28.25 -7.59
N ASP A 199 -22.29 -28.89 -6.43
CA ASP A 199 -21.23 -29.75 -5.92
C ASP A 199 -21.16 -31.11 -6.65
N GLY A 200 -21.27 -31.10 -7.98
CA GLY A 200 -21.10 -32.28 -8.82
C GLY A 200 -19.62 -32.61 -8.98
N GLU A 201 -19.19 -33.79 -8.53
CA GLU A 201 -17.85 -34.30 -8.84
C GLU A 201 -17.68 -34.43 -10.35
N TRP A 202 -16.75 -33.64 -10.91
CA TRP A 202 -16.30 -33.79 -12.29
C TRP A 202 -15.01 -34.60 -12.31
N SER A 203 -15.02 -35.69 -13.09
CA SER A 203 -13.80 -36.41 -13.43
C SER A 203 -12.88 -35.50 -14.25
N MET A 204 -11.81 -35.03 -13.62
CA MET A 204 -10.76 -34.27 -14.27
C MET A 204 -10.00 -35.18 -15.26
N PRO A 205 -9.76 -34.74 -16.52
CA PRO A 205 -8.86 -35.46 -17.41
C PRO A 205 -7.42 -35.43 -16.87
N ASN A 206 -6.72 -36.56 -16.93
CA ASN A 206 -5.36 -36.74 -16.41
C ASN A 206 -4.39 -35.72 -17.02
N ALA A 207 -3.66 -35.00 -16.16
CA ALA A 207 -2.74 -33.91 -16.54
C ALA A 207 -1.38 -34.38 -17.13
N TRP A 208 -1.20 -35.68 -17.32
CA TRP A 208 0.00 -36.26 -17.92
C TRP A 208 -0.36 -36.81 -19.30
N ARG A 209 0.25 -36.28 -20.37
CA ARG A 209 0.14 -36.88 -21.71
C ARG A 209 0.71 -38.31 -21.65
N GLU A 210 -0.13 -39.32 -21.89
CA GLU A 210 0.36 -40.65 -22.29
C GLU A 210 1.09 -40.49 -23.62
N ILE A 211 2.41 -40.64 -23.59
CA ILE A 211 3.20 -40.82 -24.81
C ILE A 211 2.97 -42.27 -25.23
N THR A 212 2.06 -42.47 -26.18
CA THR A 212 1.96 -43.73 -26.91
C THR A 212 3.26 -43.92 -27.69
N GLY A 213 4.07 -44.90 -27.27
CA GLY A 213 5.30 -45.29 -27.95
C GLY A 213 5.02 -45.61 -29.43
N GLY A 214 5.73 -44.90 -30.30
CA GLY A 214 5.75 -45.17 -31.73
C GLY A 214 6.36 -46.55 -32.01
N THR A 215 5.65 -47.31 -32.81
CA THR A 215 6.12 -48.47 -33.57
C THR A 215 7.33 -48.09 -34.42
N GLU A 216 8.45 -48.80 -34.26
CA GLU A 216 9.39 -49.02 -35.36
C GLU A 216 9.68 -50.52 -35.48
N GLU A 217 9.27 -51.04 -36.64
CA GLU A 217 9.58 -52.35 -37.20
C GLU A 217 11.05 -52.45 -37.63
N GLU A 218 11.53 -53.69 -37.65
CA GLU A 218 12.65 -54.29 -38.40
C GLU A 218 13.57 -53.38 -39.25
N PHE A 219 14.88 -53.39 -38.96
CA PHE A 219 15.91 -54.18 -39.66
C PHE A 219 17.26 -54.13 -38.91
#